data_AF-A0A2N9AJZ4-F1
#
_entry.id   AF-A0A2N9AJZ4-F1
#
_cell.length_a   1.000
_cell.length_b   1.000
_cell.length_c   1.000
_cell.angle_alpha   90.00
_cell.angle_beta   90.00
_cell.angle_gamma   90.00
#
_symmetry.space_group_name_H-M   'P 1'
#
loop_
_entity.id
_entity.type
_entity.pdbx_description
1 polymer ?
#
loop_
_entity_poly.entity_id
_entity_poly.type
_entity_poly.pdbx_seq_one_letter_code
_entity_poly.pdbx_strand_id
1 'polypeptide(L)'
;MLQRVAKVLIKFTSAAPIANTSRRTSATSAATNVHSGAVPEARIKVGPTPAPIGTRAASSLSNIQALRGLAAAMVLVHHAAIYAHFLRGADRLLPPLDALLGPWGVSIFFAISGFLMSGLVVRDPPLVFLSHRISRIFPTYLAVVALFAVLFAGLGLSFGGLTPLSLSLAPSGPRSYALNVEWTLVYETSFYVGLFLVACTGLSHRITAVATLWLGLLAAAFLLLPEGSRDTIQPPIYLLPIMAGCVPFAGGLLLPRLIAAGRFPPAAGLLFLPLCAACFFVEKDVARWLGGVAAVLLVGAAAVGRQIQDEGALSRSALALGNASYVLYLVHAPILVLTAWALPAQWSGLTYWLTAVAASLGLAALLGPLDMALYRALRRHIDAAPPRTLKRWLAIYLLLFAGCAAWGSVETARNDWRESRVRMALAALPPDTWTSRETAANAIFNHGVALPVSVQGALESIERLSWTEALVTAFAYDPAQPKRTFLLALYCSGRLIHLDRPRRARKDLIPLLGQENAGHRIGYRMQIPAEACVSDPAPIAIIVDTEGGMAVLAVTSPPPHPLQ
;
A
#
# COMPACT_ATOMS: atom_id res chain seq x y z
N MET A 1 25.20 5.34 9.07
CA MET A 1 23.85 5.67 9.60
C MET A 1 22.88 6.10 8.49
N LEU A 2 23.21 7.13 7.69
CA LEU A 2 22.43 7.54 6.48
C LEU A 2 22.15 6.38 5.49
N GLN A 3 23.14 5.51 5.27
CA GLN A 3 22.95 4.30 4.45
C GLN A 3 21.98 3.26 5.06
N ARG A 4 21.79 3.23 6.39
CA ARG A 4 20.84 2.32 7.06
C ARG A 4 19.41 2.87 7.00
N VAL A 5 19.24 4.19 7.14
CA VAL A 5 17.94 4.87 6.95
C VAL A 5 17.45 4.72 5.51
N ALA A 6 18.34 4.87 4.52
CA ALA A 6 18.00 4.64 3.11
C ALA A 6 17.61 3.17 2.80
N LYS A 7 18.13 2.18 3.54
CA LYS A 7 17.81 0.75 3.36
C LYS A 7 16.39 0.40 3.82
N VAL A 8 15.84 1.09 4.82
CA VAL A 8 14.47 0.82 5.35
C VAL A 8 13.37 1.33 4.43
N LEU A 9 13.57 2.50 3.80
CA LEU A 9 12.65 3.08 2.81
C LEU A 9 12.44 2.19 1.56
N ILE A 10 13.38 1.28 1.27
CA ILE A 10 13.40 0.47 0.02
C ILE A 10 12.64 -0.85 0.19
N LYS A 11 12.61 -1.43 1.40
CA LYS A 11 12.10 -2.79 1.65
C LYS A 11 10.59 -2.94 1.47
N PHE A 12 9.83 -1.85 1.42
CA PHE A 12 8.38 -1.86 1.19
C PHE A 12 7.95 -2.00 -0.29
N THR A 13 8.89 -2.18 -1.24
CA THR A 13 8.62 -1.97 -2.69
C THR A 13 8.85 -3.17 -3.63
N SER A 14 9.02 -4.40 -3.15
CA SER A 14 9.38 -5.53 -4.04
C SER A 14 8.73 -6.85 -3.63
N ALA A 15 7.79 -7.34 -4.45
CA ALA A 15 7.24 -8.70 -4.40
C ALA A 15 7.87 -9.55 -5.53
N ALA A 16 8.26 -10.80 -5.24
CA ALA A 16 8.90 -11.72 -6.16
C ALA A 16 7.93 -12.86 -6.57
N PRO A 17 7.79 -13.23 -7.87
CA PRO A 17 6.88 -14.31 -8.28
C PRO A 17 7.57 -15.45 -9.05
N ILE A 18 7.06 -16.69 -8.89
CA ILE A 18 7.44 -17.87 -9.70
C ILE A 18 6.23 -18.75 -10.10
N ALA A 19 6.19 -18.99 -11.42
CA ALA A 19 5.65 -20.05 -12.29
C ALA A 19 4.41 -20.90 -11.90
N ASN A 20 3.41 -20.92 -12.80
CA ASN A 20 2.34 -21.93 -12.82
C ASN A 20 2.02 -22.37 -14.27
N THR A 21 1.69 -23.65 -14.45
CA THR A 21 1.41 -24.33 -15.73
C THR A 21 -0.11 -24.49 -15.93
N SER A 22 -0.59 -24.25 -17.16
CA SER A 22 -2.02 -24.09 -17.47
C SER A 22 -2.65 -25.30 -18.19
N ARG A 23 -3.96 -25.55 -17.97
CA ARG A 23 -4.85 -26.21 -18.95
C ARG A 23 -6.27 -25.62 -18.87
N ARG A 24 -6.82 -25.31 -20.05
CA ARG A 24 -8.13 -24.67 -20.33
C ARG A 24 -9.23 -25.71 -20.63
N THR A 25 -10.50 -25.33 -20.42
CA THR A 25 -11.68 -25.46 -21.34
C THR A 25 -12.95 -25.02 -20.57
N SER A 26 -13.59 -23.88 -20.90
CA SER A 26 -14.77 -23.66 -21.80
C SER A 26 -16.02 -24.48 -21.37
N ALA A 27 -17.25 -23.96 -21.22
CA ALA A 27 -17.97 -22.96 -22.02
C ALA A 27 -19.33 -22.52 -21.39
N THR A 28 -19.85 -21.38 -21.90
CA THR A 28 -21.27 -21.00 -22.20
C THR A 28 -22.35 -21.03 -21.10
N SER A 29 -22.98 -19.93 -20.66
CA SER A 29 -23.76 -18.85 -21.32
C SER A 29 -25.18 -19.24 -21.75
N ALA A 30 -26.19 -18.59 -21.14
CA ALA A 30 -27.41 -18.00 -21.73
C ALA A 30 -28.34 -17.58 -20.57
N ALA A 31 -28.57 -16.30 -20.25
CA ALA A 31 -29.28 -15.24 -20.98
C ALA A 31 -30.82 -15.41 -20.96
N THR A 32 -31.53 -14.43 -20.37
CA THR A 32 -32.68 -13.64 -20.88
C THR A 32 -33.42 -13.00 -19.69
N ASN A 33 -33.49 -11.66 -19.53
CA ASN A 33 -34.41 -10.69 -20.19
C ASN A 33 -35.90 -10.99 -19.85
N VAL A 34 -36.82 -10.05 -19.54
CA VAL A 34 -36.92 -8.59 -19.66
C VAL A 34 -38.29 -8.14 -19.06
N HIS A 35 -38.52 -6.81 -19.00
CA HIS A 35 -39.78 -6.04 -18.84
C HIS A 35 -40.14 -5.59 -17.41
N SER A 36 -40.11 -4.31 -17.03
CA SER A 36 -40.57 -3.02 -17.59
C SER A 36 -42.08 -2.78 -17.49
N GLY A 37 -42.47 -1.88 -16.60
CA GLY A 37 -43.80 -1.27 -16.54
C GLY A 37 -43.77 -0.09 -15.56
N ALA A 38 -43.78 1.13 -16.09
CA ALA A 38 -43.89 2.39 -15.35
C ALA A 38 -45.34 2.91 -15.38
N VAL A 39 -45.57 4.04 -14.68
CA VAL A 39 -46.75 4.96 -14.65
C VAL A 39 -47.52 4.89 -13.30
N PRO A 40 -48.01 6.01 -12.71
CA PRO A 40 -47.48 7.37 -12.54
C PRO A 40 -47.59 7.88 -11.06
N GLU A 41 -47.07 9.09 -10.81
CA GLU A 41 -46.98 9.75 -9.49
C GLU A 41 -48.31 10.15 -8.85
N ALA A 42 -48.49 9.79 -7.56
CA ALA A 42 -49.44 10.42 -6.65
C ALA A 42 -48.69 11.02 -5.45
N ARG A 43 -48.77 12.34 -5.30
CA ARG A 43 -48.06 13.13 -4.29
C ARG A 43 -48.74 12.99 -2.92
N ILE A 44 -48.28 12.03 -2.12
CA ILE A 44 -48.70 11.84 -0.72
C ILE A 44 -47.97 12.84 0.18
N LYS A 45 -48.72 13.68 0.92
CA LYS A 45 -48.19 14.46 2.04
C LYS A 45 -47.84 13.49 3.19
N VAL A 46 -46.55 13.25 3.37
CA VAL A 46 -46.01 12.43 4.48
C VAL A 46 -45.77 13.36 5.67
N GLY A 47 -46.57 13.20 6.74
CA GLY A 47 -46.24 13.75 8.06
C GLY A 47 -44.91 13.19 8.58
N PRO A 48 -44.23 13.84 9.55
CA PRO A 48 -42.87 13.46 9.93
C PRO A 48 -42.83 12.00 10.40
N THR A 49 -42.28 11.13 9.55
CA THR A 49 -41.99 9.74 9.89
C THR A 49 -41.02 9.74 11.08
N PRO A 50 -41.26 8.93 12.13
CA PRO A 50 -40.31 8.81 13.21
C PRO A 50 -38.98 8.36 12.63
N ALA A 51 -37.95 9.19 12.80
CA ALA A 51 -36.62 8.91 12.27
C ALA A 51 -36.13 7.57 12.81
N PRO A 52 -35.64 6.65 11.97
CA PRO A 52 -34.99 5.44 12.47
C PRO A 52 -33.82 5.86 13.36
N ILE A 53 -33.75 5.21 14.53
CA ILE A 53 -32.85 5.45 15.67
C ILE A 53 -31.35 5.49 15.28
N GLY A 54 -30.98 5.18 14.04
CA GLY A 54 -29.59 5.14 13.55
C GLY A 54 -28.98 6.44 13.00
N THR A 55 -29.66 7.59 13.03
CA THR A 55 -29.25 8.74 12.19
C THR A 55 -28.45 9.85 12.89
N ARG A 56 -28.41 9.90 14.22
CA ARG A 56 -27.56 10.84 15.01
C ARG A 56 -26.45 10.17 15.84
N ALA A 57 -26.47 8.85 16.02
CA ALA A 57 -25.61 8.15 16.99
C ALA A 57 -24.22 7.74 16.48
N ALA A 58 -24.00 7.60 15.16
CA ALA A 58 -22.71 7.10 14.64
C ALA A 58 -21.52 8.04 14.94
N SER A 59 -21.77 9.34 15.18
CA SER A 59 -20.75 10.31 15.60
C SER A 59 -20.48 10.35 17.11
N SER A 60 -21.13 9.50 17.92
CA SER A 60 -20.88 9.41 19.37
C SER A 60 -20.75 7.97 19.88
N LEU A 61 -20.34 7.01 19.05
CA LEU A 61 -20.01 5.66 19.51
C LEU A 61 -18.61 5.67 20.13
N SER A 62 -18.55 5.82 21.45
CA SER A 62 -17.30 5.89 22.23
C SER A 62 -16.46 4.62 22.06
N ASN A 63 -17.10 3.46 21.91
CA ASN A 63 -16.40 2.20 21.64
C ASN A 63 -15.69 2.22 20.28
N ILE A 64 -16.35 2.73 19.24
CA ILE A 64 -15.74 2.86 17.90
C ILE A 64 -14.57 3.85 17.96
N GLN A 65 -14.72 4.93 18.72
CA GLN A 65 -13.66 5.91 18.89
C GLN A 65 -12.44 5.32 19.61
N ALA A 66 -12.64 4.58 20.70
CA ALA A 66 -11.57 3.86 21.38
C ALA A 66 -10.92 2.82 20.47
N LEU A 67 -11.71 2.10 19.66
CA LEU A 67 -11.23 1.10 18.72
C LEU A 67 -10.35 1.70 17.61
N ARG A 68 -10.64 2.93 17.15
CA ARG A 68 -9.73 3.68 16.25
C ARG A 68 -8.39 3.99 16.91
N GLY A 69 -8.40 4.35 18.19
CA GLY A 69 -7.18 4.57 18.97
C GLY A 69 -6.35 3.30 19.11
N LEU A 70 -7.01 2.18 19.44
CA LEU A 70 -6.39 0.86 19.51
C LEU A 70 -5.77 0.47 18.16
N ALA A 71 -6.51 0.62 17.05
CA ALA A 71 -6.02 0.33 15.71
C ALA A 71 -4.76 1.14 15.35
N ALA A 72 -4.74 2.44 15.67
CA ALA A 72 -3.55 3.28 15.47
C ALA A 72 -2.35 2.79 16.31
N ALA A 73 -2.60 2.43 17.58
CA ALA A 73 -1.56 1.93 18.47
C ALA A 73 -0.98 0.59 18.00
N MET A 74 -1.81 -0.33 17.50
CA MET A 74 -1.36 -1.60 16.91
C MET A 74 -0.43 -1.36 15.71
N VAL A 75 -0.79 -0.41 14.83
CA VAL A 75 0.04 -0.01 13.68
C VAL A 75 1.36 0.64 14.13
N LEU A 76 1.33 1.49 15.16
CA LEU A 76 2.53 2.10 15.74
C LEU A 76 3.46 1.02 16.30
N VAL A 77 2.96 0.12 17.14
CA VAL A 77 3.74 -0.95 17.78
C VAL A 77 4.40 -1.84 16.73
N HIS A 78 3.63 -2.24 15.71
CA HIS A 78 4.12 -2.99 14.56
C HIS A 78 5.32 -2.29 13.88
N HIS A 79 5.14 -1.03 13.48
CA HIS A 79 6.22 -0.30 12.81
C HIS A 79 7.40 -0.01 13.75
N ALA A 80 7.16 0.30 15.02
CA ALA A 80 8.23 0.52 15.99
C ALA A 80 9.10 -0.74 16.14
N ALA A 81 8.50 -1.93 16.18
CA ALA A 81 9.24 -3.20 16.23
C ALA A 81 10.04 -3.45 14.94
N ILE A 82 9.42 -3.20 13.78
CA ILE A 82 10.06 -3.31 12.46
C ILE A 82 11.27 -2.37 12.34
N TYR A 83 11.11 -1.11 12.74
CA TYR A 83 12.17 -0.11 12.68
C TYR A 83 13.27 -0.38 13.71
N ALA A 84 12.93 -0.86 14.92
CA ALA A 84 13.91 -1.28 15.91
C ALA A 84 14.78 -2.42 15.35
N HIS A 85 14.16 -3.41 14.73
CA HIS A 85 14.89 -4.49 14.07
C HIS A 85 15.79 -3.98 12.94
N PHE A 86 15.26 -3.18 12.01
CA PHE A 86 16.04 -2.75 10.84
C PHE A 86 17.10 -1.68 11.11
N LEU A 87 16.84 -0.75 12.04
CA LEU A 87 17.74 0.36 12.33
C LEU A 87 18.70 0.07 13.47
N ARG A 88 18.30 -0.80 14.41
CA ARG A 88 19.07 -1.11 15.62
C ARG A 88 19.55 -2.56 15.70
N GLY A 89 19.14 -3.44 14.78
CA GLY A 89 19.48 -4.86 14.85
C GLY A 89 18.81 -5.56 16.04
N ALA A 90 17.72 -4.98 16.57
CA ALA A 90 17.01 -5.52 17.71
C ALA A 90 16.30 -6.82 17.36
N ASP A 91 16.30 -7.78 18.27
CA ASP A 91 15.36 -8.89 18.20
C ASP A 91 13.93 -8.35 18.31
N ARG A 92 13.03 -8.95 17.53
CA ARG A 92 11.61 -8.63 17.64
C ARG A 92 11.11 -9.19 18.96
N LEU A 93 10.40 -8.38 19.74
CA LEU A 93 9.94 -8.76 21.07
C LEU A 93 8.97 -9.93 21.01
N LEU A 94 8.08 -9.93 20.00
CA LEU A 94 7.11 -10.99 19.74
C LEU A 94 7.02 -11.20 18.23
N PRO A 95 8.02 -11.83 17.58
CA PRO A 95 8.20 -11.79 16.12
C PRO A 95 6.96 -12.14 15.27
N PRO A 96 6.14 -13.14 15.63
CA PRO A 96 4.89 -13.41 14.92
C PRO A 96 3.87 -12.30 15.13
N LEU A 97 3.62 -11.92 16.39
CA LEU A 97 2.61 -10.92 16.75
C LEU A 97 2.94 -9.55 16.16
N ASP A 98 4.21 -9.17 16.26
CA ASP A 98 4.76 -7.94 15.69
C ASP A 98 4.50 -7.85 14.19
N ALA A 99 4.39 -8.97 13.45
CA ALA A 99 4.11 -8.96 12.02
C ALA A 99 2.63 -8.74 11.67
N LEU A 100 1.69 -9.10 12.56
CA LEU A 100 0.26 -9.08 12.28
C LEU A 100 -0.50 -7.90 12.88
N LEU A 101 0.04 -7.24 13.92
CA LEU A 101 -0.59 -6.07 14.56
C LEU A 101 -0.90 -4.93 13.55
N GLY A 102 0.02 -4.64 12.63
CA GLY A 102 -0.18 -3.64 11.58
C GLY A 102 -1.37 -3.98 10.67
N PRO A 103 -1.33 -5.14 9.97
CA PRO A 103 -2.44 -5.60 9.12
C PRO A 103 -3.79 -5.66 9.84
N TRP A 104 -3.85 -6.10 11.11
CA TRP A 104 -5.08 -6.11 11.89
C TRP A 104 -5.58 -4.71 12.21
N GLY A 105 -4.69 -3.80 12.62
CA GLY A 105 -5.05 -2.39 12.86
C GLY A 105 -5.62 -1.72 11.60
N VAL A 106 -5.01 -1.95 10.44
CA VAL A 106 -5.53 -1.47 9.15
C VAL A 106 -6.89 -2.08 8.82
N SER A 107 -7.08 -3.37 9.06
CA SER A 107 -8.36 -4.06 8.84
C SER A 107 -9.47 -3.48 9.73
N ILE A 108 -9.15 -3.14 10.99
CA ILE A 108 -10.07 -2.46 11.90
C ILE A 108 -10.44 -1.07 11.37
N PHE A 109 -9.46 -0.27 10.91
CA PHE A 109 -9.75 1.04 10.30
C PHE A 109 -10.70 0.94 9.11
N PHE A 110 -10.48 -0.03 8.21
CA PHE A 110 -11.32 -0.23 7.05
C PHE A 110 -12.72 -0.73 7.42
N ALA A 111 -12.85 -1.63 8.40
CA ALA A 111 -14.15 -2.09 8.90
C ALA A 111 -14.93 -0.94 9.57
N ILE A 112 -14.27 -0.09 10.35
CA ILE A 112 -14.88 1.12 10.92
C ILE A 112 -15.31 2.07 9.81
N SER A 113 -14.46 2.30 8.81
CA SER A 113 -14.79 3.19 7.68
C SER A 113 -16.01 2.67 6.92
N GLY A 114 -16.06 1.39 6.57
CA GLY A 114 -17.24 0.77 5.95
C GLY A 114 -18.50 0.91 6.79
N PHE A 115 -18.42 0.63 8.09
CA PHE A 115 -19.52 0.79 9.03
C PHE A 115 -20.08 2.23 9.06
N LEU A 116 -19.21 3.22 9.18
CA LEU A 116 -19.62 4.63 9.21
C LEU A 116 -20.15 5.10 7.85
N MET A 117 -19.51 4.70 6.75
CA MET A 117 -19.89 5.15 5.42
C MET A 117 -21.24 4.60 4.95
N SER A 118 -21.64 3.41 5.40
CA SER A 118 -22.93 2.81 5.04
C SER A 118 -24.13 3.71 5.37
N GLY A 119 -24.11 4.40 6.52
CA GLY A 119 -25.13 5.39 6.86
C GLY A 119 -24.93 6.73 6.17
N LEU A 120 -23.68 7.21 6.08
CA LEU A 120 -23.37 8.53 5.52
C LEU A 120 -23.69 8.64 4.03
N VAL A 121 -23.43 7.58 3.25
CA VAL A 121 -23.69 7.56 1.80
C VAL A 121 -25.18 7.61 1.44
N VAL A 122 -26.05 7.19 2.37
CA VAL A 122 -27.51 7.27 2.22
C VAL A 122 -28.04 8.62 2.69
N ARG A 123 -27.47 9.14 3.78
CA ARG A 123 -27.95 10.36 4.45
C ARG A 123 -27.51 11.64 3.74
N ASP A 124 -26.25 11.71 3.34
CA ASP A 124 -25.65 12.95 2.86
C ASP A 124 -25.77 13.05 1.32
N PRO A 125 -26.09 14.23 0.76
CA PRO A 125 -26.04 14.44 -0.70
C PRO A 125 -24.65 14.07 -1.26
N PRO A 126 -24.53 13.48 -2.47
CA PRO A 126 -23.26 12.95 -2.97
C PRO A 126 -22.11 13.97 -2.94
N LEU A 127 -22.36 15.20 -3.36
CA LEU A 127 -21.35 16.27 -3.35
C LEU A 127 -20.89 16.59 -1.93
N VAL A 128 -21.82 16.71 -0.99
CA VAL A 128 -21.52 17.01 0.42
C VAL A 128 -20.76 15.84 1.06
N PHE A 129 -21.19 14.61 0.80
CA PHE A 129 -20.52 13.39 1.24
C PHE A 129 -19.04 13.41 0.85
N LEU A 130 -18.73 13.51 -0.44
CA LEU A 130 -17.35 13.46 -0.92
C LEU A 130 -16.54 14.65 -0.42
N SER A 131 -17.09 15.87 -0.42
CA SER A 131 -16.42 17.07 0.10
C SER A 131 -16.01 16.91 1.57
N HIS A 132 -16.87 16.35 2.43
CA HIS A 132 -16.50 16.09 3.82
C HIS A 132 -15.41 15.03 3.96
N ARG A 133 -15.41 14.01 3.09
CA ARG A 133 -14.42 12.93 3.15
C ARG A 133 -13.03 13.41 2.72
N ILE A 134 -12.95 14.13 1.61
CA ILE A 134 -11.67 14.64 1.08
C ILE A 134 -11.09 15.72 2.00
N SER A 135 -11.93 16.62 2.54
CA SER A 135 -11.48 17.64 3.51
C SER A 135 -11.08 17.07 4.87
N ARG A 136 -11.49 15.85 5.20
CA ARG A 136 -11.01 15.15 6.40
C ARG A 136 -9.58 14.61 6.24
N ILE A 137 -9.20 14.22 5.02
CA ILE A 137 -7.91 13.57 4.74
C ILE A 137 -6.86 14.60 4.32
N PHE A 138 -7.06 15.26 3.19
CA PHE A 138 -5.98 15.98 2.49
C PHE A 138 -5.33 17.11 3.27
N PRO A 139 -6.07 18.00 3.97
CA PRO A 139 -5.46 19.13 4.65
C PRO A 139 -4.43 18.72 5.70
N THR A 140 -4.80 17.79 6.59
CA THR A 140 -3.90 17.28 7.64
C THR A 140 -2.79 16.43 7.03
N TYR A 141 -3.09 15.58 6.05
CA TYR A 141 -2.08 14.81 5.32
C TYR A 141 -0.99 15.72 4.74
N LEU A 142 -1.37 16.71 3.93
CA LEU A 142 -0.42 17.61 3.28
C LEU A 142 0.34 18.47 4.29
N ALA A 143 -0.30 18.91 5.37
CA ALA A 143 0.37 19.64 6.44
C ALA A 143 1.46 18.79 7.13
N VAL A 144 1.17 17.51 7.41
CA VAL A 144 2.14 16.58 8.00
C VAL A 144 3.29 16.27 7.02
N VAL A 145 2.99 16.04 5.74
CA VAL A 145 4.02 15.87 4.70
C VAL A 145 4.92 17.10 4.62
N ALA A 146 4.35 18.30 4.58
CA ALA A 146 5.11 19.55 4.54
C ALA A 146 5.97 19.73 5.79
N LEU A 147 5.42 19.48 6.98
CA LEU A 147 6.15 19.54 8.25
C LEU A 147 7.40 18.65 8.23
N PHE A 148 7.24 17.38 7.86
CA PHE A 148 8.38 16.45 7.83
C PHE A 148 9.32 16.71 6.66
N ALA A 149 8.84 17.19 5.51
CA ALA A 149 9.72 17.61 4.42
C ALA A 149 10.66 18.75 4.85
N VAL A 150 10.12 19.78 5.52
CA VAL A 150 10.92 20.90 6.06
C VAL A 150 11.88 20.42 7.14
N LEU A 151 11.42 19.59 8.08
CA LEU A 151 12.25 19.08 9.16
C LEU A 151 13.40 18.21 8.64
N PHE A 152 13.14 17.28 7.72
CA PHE A 152 14.19 16.44 7.14
C PHE A 152 15.18 17.27 6.33
N ALA A 153 14.71 18.24 5.55
CA ALA A 153 15.59 19.15 4.81
C ALA A 153 16.50 19.96 5.75
N GLY A 154 15.96 20.51 6.84
CA GLY A 154 16.72 21.26 7.84
C GLY A 154 17.77 20.41 8.58
N LEU A 155 17.56 19.10 8.67
CA LEU A 155 18.51 18.14 9.26
C LEU A 155 19.46 17.51 8.23
N GLY A 156 19.40 17.91 6.96
CA GLY A 156 20.20 17.32 5.88
C GLY A 156 19.83 15.85 5.57
N LEU A 157 18.62 15.43 5.93
CA LEU A 157 18.11 14.07 5.72
C LEU A 157 17.33 13.97 4.41
N SER A 158 17.45 12.84 3.72
CA SER A 158 16.67 12.59 2.50
C SER A 158 15.19 12.33 2.83
N PHE A 159 14.30 13.09 2.21
CA PHE A 159 12.85 12.88 2.27
C PHE A 159 12.32 12.48 0.89
N GLY A 160 11.96 11.20 0.72
CA GLY A 160 11.52 10.62 -0.54
C GLY A 160 10.01 10.80 -0.78
N GLY A 161 9.51 10.27 -1.90
CA GLY A 161 8.07 10.12 -2.15
C GLY A 161 7.28 11.40 -2.45
N LEU A 162 7.94 12.54 -2.64
CA LEU A 162 7.32 13.82 -3.00
C LEU A 162 7.03 13.92 -4.51
N THR A 163 6.17 13.04 -5.02
CA THR A 163 5.72 13.09 -6.43
C THR A 163 4.24 13.44 -6.52
N PRO A 164 3.76 14.11 -7.60
CA PRO A 164 2.33 14.38 -7.78
C PRO A 164 1.46 13.12 -7.69
N LEU A 165 1.94 11.99 -8.21
CA LEU A 165 1.23 10.71 -8.11
C LEU A 165 1.10 10.24 -6.66
N SER A 166 2.20 10.23 -5.90
CA SER A 166 2.18 9.81 -4.49
C SER A 166 1.32 10.73 -3.63
N LEU A 167 1.40 12.05 -3.84
CA LEU A 167 0.63 13.06 -3.09
C LEU A 167 -0.86 13.07 -3.45
N SER A 168 -1.23 12.59 -4.63
CA SER A 168 -2.63 12.52 -5.06
C SER A 168 -3.47 11.50 -4.29
N LEU A 169 -2.80 10.53 -3.64
CA LEU A 169 -3.43 9.34 -3.04
C LEU A 169 -4.32 8.56 -4.02
N ALA A 170 -4.17 8.77 -5.33
CA ALA A 170 -4.86 7.99 -6.34
C ALA A 170 -4.22 6.60 -6.49
N PRO A 171 -5.01 5.55 -6.78
CA PRO A 171 -4.50 4.18 -6.99
C PRO A 171 -3.75 4.08 -8.32
N SER A 172 -2.50 4.52 -8.26
CA SER A 172 -1.61 4.70 -9.40
C SER A 172 -0.60 3.56 -9.54
N GLY A 173 -0.80 2.44 -8.84
CA GLY A 173 0.13 1.32 -8.79
C GLY A 173 1.27 1.50 -7.77
N PRO A 174 2.34 0.70 -7.87
CA PRO A 174 3.48 0.78 -6.95
C PRO A 174 4.18 2.14 -6.95
N ARG A 175 4.27 2.79 -5.78
CA ARG A 175 4.88 4.11 -5.56
C ARG A 175 5.67 4.17 -4.26
N SER A 176 6.67 5.04 -4.26
CA SER A 176 7.30 5.52 -3.03
C SER A 176 6.46 6.65 -2.47
N TYR A 177 6.03 6.52 -1.22
CA TYR A 177 5.28 7.53 -0.49
C TYR A 177 6.15 8.20 0.57
N ALA A 178 5.82 9.43 0.95
CA ALA A 178 6.68 10.28 1.77
C ALA A 178 6.72 9.84 3.24
N LEU A 179 5.58 9.42 3.78
CA LEU A 179 5.40 8.94 5.15
C LEU A 179 5.49 7.41 5.26
N ASN A 180 5.67 6.68 4.15
CA ASN A 180 5.68 5.22 4.01
C ASN A 180 4.38 4.48 4.36
N VAL A 181 3.35 5.18 4.82
CA VAL A 181 2.11 4.60 5.36
C VAL A 181 0.88 5.01 4.57
N GLU A 182 1.03 5.87 3.57
CA GLU A 182 -0.06 6.45 2.78
C GLU A 182 -0.78 5.43 1.88
N TRP A 183 -0.19 4.26 1.65
CA TRP A 183 -0.79 3.25 0.78
C TRP A 183 -2.19 2.82 1.25
N THR A 184 -2.52 2.92 2.54
CA THR A 184 -3.89 2.64 3.04
C THR A 184 -4.85 3.79 2.73
N LEU A 185 -4.38 5.04 2.69
CA LEU A 185 -5.18 6.22 2.34
C LEU A 185 -5.57 6.19 0.85
N VAL A 186 -4.79 5.50 0.02
CA VAL A 186 -5.15 5.22 -1.37
C VAL A 186 -6.40 4.36 -1.45
N TYR A 187 -6.50 3.32 -0.61
CA TYR A 187 -7.75 2.54 -0.49
C TYR A 187 -8.88 3.41 0.04
N GLU A 188 -8.65 4.16 1.12
CA GLU A 188 -9.69 4.96 1.76
C GLU A 188 -10.29 6.02 0.83
N THR A 189 -9.46 6.79 0.12
CA THR A 189 -9.92 7.76 -0.88
C THR A 189 -10.63 7.08 -2.05
N SER A 190 -10.14 5.91 -2.50
CA SER A 190 -10.80 5.11 -3.53
C SER A 190 -12.17 4.60 -3.09
N PHE A 191 -12.32 4.19 -1.83
CA PHE A 191 -13.62 3.81 -1.26
C PHE A 191 -14.59 4.99 -1.27
N TYR A 192 -14.14 6.18 -0.90
CA TYR A 192 -14.97 7.37 -0.91
C TYR A 192 -15.39 7.80 -2.31
N VAL A 193 -14.48 7.73 -3.29
CA VAL A 193 -14.82 7.96 -4.70
C VAL A 193 -15.79 6.89 -5.21
N GLY A 194 -15.56 5.61 -4.91
CA GLY A 194 -16.45 4.52 -5.29
C GLY A 194 -17.86 4.68 -4.72
N LEU A 195 -17.98 4.99 -3.42
CA LEU A 195 -19.27 5.25 -2.78
C LEU A 195 -19.95 6.51 -3.30
N PHE A 196 -19.18 7.55 -3.63
CA PHE A 196 -19.70 8.73 -4.32
C PHE A 196 -20.33 8.37 -5.66
N LEU A 197 -19.67 7.53 -6.47
CA LEU A 197 -20.21 7.05 -7.74
C LEU A 197 -21.51 6.23 -7.52
N VAL A 198 -21.53 5.33 -6.54
CA VAL A 198 -22.73 4.58 -6.15
C VAL A 198 -23.87 5.54 -5.76
N ALA A 199 -23.58 6.57 -4.98
CA ALA A 199 -24.57 7.57 -4.59
C ALA A 199 -25.10 8.38 -5.79
N CYS A 200 -24.22 8.76 -6.73
CA CYS A 200 -24.63 9.43 -7.97
C CYS A 200 -25.55 8.58 -8.86
N THR A 201 -25.40 7.25 -8.84
CA THR A 201 -26.31 6.33 -9.56
C THR A 201 -27.64 6.07 -8.84
N GLY A 202 -27.84 6.63 -7.64
CA GLY A 202 -29.04 6.40 -6.82
C GLY A 202 -29.06 5.04 -6.10
N LEU A 203 -27.98 4.25 -6.18
CA LEU A 203 -27.88 2.92 -5.57
C LEU A 203 -27.50 2.94 -4.08
N SER A 204 -27.37 4.10 -3.45
CA SER A 204 -27.01 4.22 -2.03
C SER A 204 -28.00 3.49 -1.10
N HIS A 205 -29.31 3.54 -1.40
CA HIS A 205 -30.32 2.78 -0.64
C HIS A 205 -30.15 1.25 -0.73
N ARG A 206 -29.43 0.75 -1.75
CA ARG A 206 -29.09 -0.66 -1.95
C ARG A 206 -27.66 -0.98 -1.53
N ILE A 207 -27.04 -0.15 -0.68
CA ILE A 207 -25.63 -0.32 -0.30
C ILE A 207 -25.31 -1.72 0.24
N THR A 208 -26.27 -2.36 0.91
CA THR A 208 -26.10 -3.74 1.39
C THR A 208 -26.03 -4.76 0.26
N ALA A 209 -26.86 -4.65 -0.78
CA ALA A 209 -26.75 -5.50 -1.97
C ALA A 209 -25.45 -5.23 -2.72
N VAL A 210 -25.06 -3.96 -2.87
CA VAL A 210 -23.77 -3.57 -3.48
C VAL A 210 -22.60 -4.20 -2.72
N ALA A 211 -22.59 -4.09 -1.39
CA ALA A 211 -21.55 -4.67 -0.54
C ALA A 211 -21.52 -6.20 -0.60
N THR A 212 -22.68 -6.87 -0.60
CA THR A 212 -22.75 -8.34 -0.74
C THR A 212 -22.24 -8.80 -2.10
N LEU A 213 -22.64 -8.14 -3.19
CA LEU A 213 -22.12 -8.43 -4.53
C LEU A 213 -20.62 -8.17 -4.61
N TRP A 214 -20.12 -7.13 -3.95
CA TRP A 214 -18.70 -6.82 -3.91
C TRP A 214 -17.90 -7.87 -3.12
N LEU A 215 -18.41 -8.35 -1.98
CA LEU A 215 -17.80 -9.48 -1.27
C LEU A 215 -17.81 -10.77 -2.12
N GLY A 216 -18.87 -11.01 -2.88
CA GLY A 216 -18.93 -12.10 -3.85
C GLY A 216 -17.86 -11.97 -4.94
N LEU A 217 -17.67 -10.77 -5.49
CA LEU A 217 -16.60 -10.46 -6.44
C LEU A 217 -15.21 -10.68 -5.82
N LEU A 218 -14.99 -10.23 -4.58
CA LEU A 218 -13.73 -10.43 -3.87
C LEU A 218 -13.45 -11.93 -3.67
N ALA A 219 -14.46 -12.71 -3.27
CA ALA A 219 -14.33 -14.16 -3.11
C ALA A 219 -14.03 -14.85 -4.44
N ALA A 220 -14.74 -14.47 -5.52
CA ALA A 220 -14.46 -14.97 -6.86
C ALA A 220 -13.04 -14.61 -7.31
N ALA A 221 -12.59 -13.38 -7.08
CA ALA A 221 -11.23 -12.96 -7.39
C ALA A 221 -10.18 -13.76 -6.61
N PHE A 222 -10.42 -14.03 -5.32
CA PHE A 222 -9.56 -14.87 -4.50
C PHE A 222 -9.46 -16.32 -5.03
N LEU A 223 -10.55 -16.88 -5.54
CA LEU A 223 -10.58 -18.24 -6.07
C LEU A 223 -10.04 -18.36 -7.50
N LEU A 224 -10.27 -17.34 -8.34
CA LEU A 224 -10.02 -17.41 -9.79
C LEU A 224 -8.70 -16.78 -10.22
N LEU A 225 -8.16 -15.82 -9.47
CA LEU A 225 -6.93 -15.13 -9.86
C LEU A 225 -5.68 -15.82 -9.30
N PRO A 226 -4.57 -15.86 -10.06
CA PRO A 226 -3.29 -16.32 -9.53
C PRO A 226 -2.87 -15.52 -8.29
N GLU A 227 -2.20 -16.16 -7.34
CA GLU A 227 -1.67 -15.52 -6.11
C GLU A 227 -0.80 -14.31 -6.43
N GLY A 228 0.07 -14.43 -7.43
CA GLY A 228 0.95 -13.33 -7.86
C GLY A 228 0.20 -12.09 -8.36
N SER A 229 -1.05 -12.23 -8.83
CA SER A 229 -1.89 -11.09 -9.23
C SER A 229 -2.58 -10.39 -8.04
N ARG A 230 -2.59 -11.04 -6.87
CA ARG A 230 -3.25 -10.57 -5.64
C ARG A 230 -2.27 -10.06 -4.58
N ASP A 231 -0.98 -10.38 -4.70
CA ASP A 231 0.06 -9.97 -3.76
C ASP A 231 0.60 -8.55 -3.98
N THR A 232 -0.27 -7.59 -4.33
CA THR A 232 0.10 -6.17 -4.42
C THR A 232 -0.58 -5.35 -3.32
N ILE A 233 0.23 -4.63 -2.55
CA ILE A 233 -0.25 -3.73 -1.49
C ILE A 233 -0.64 -2.37 -2.07
N GLN A 234 -0.10 -2.01 -3.24
CA GLN A 234 -0.30 -0.73 -3.91
C GLN A 234 -0.90 -0.99 -5.31
N PRO A 235 -2.18 -1.38 -5.38
CA PRO A 235 -2.81 -1.74 -6.64
C PRO A 235 -3.02 -0.52 -7.54
N PRO A 236 -2.88 -0.66 -8.87
CA PRO A 236 -3.50 0.27 -9.81
C PRO A 236 -5.03 0.19 -9.72
N ILE A 237 -5.73 1.20 -10.24
CA ILE A 237 -7.20 1.34 -10.10
C ILE A 237 -7.98 0.10 -10.53
N TYR A 238 -7.52 -0.62 -11.56
CA TYR A 238 -8.22 -1.79 -12.08
C TYR A 238 -8.10 -3.04 -11.20
N LEU A 239 -7.07 -3.13 -10.36
CA LEU A 239 -6.92 -4.22 -9.38
C LEU A 239 -7.52 -3.85 -8.02
N LEU A 240 -7.57 -2.57 -7.66
CA LEU A 240 -7.99 -2.16 -6.31
C LEU A 240 -9.31 -2.79 -5.85
N PRO A 241 -10.41 -2.81 -6.64
CA PRO A 241 -11.69 -3.35 -6.20
C PRO A 241 -11.69 -4.85 -5.88
N ILE A 242 -10.67 -5.59 -6.30
CA ILE A 242 -10.56 -7.05 -6.11
C ILE A 242 -9.46 -7.44 -5.12
N MET A 243 -8.80 -6.46 -4.49
CA MET A 243 -7.78 -6.74 -3.48
C MET A 243 -8.40 -7.12 -2.14
N ALA A 244 -7.79 -8.09 -1.45
CA ALA A 244 -8.25 -8.56 -0.14
C ALA A 244 -8.35 -7.45 0.93
N GLY A 245 -7.60 -6.35 0.76
CA GLY A 245 -7.72 -5.16 1.61
C GLY A 245 -9.12 -4.53 1.61
N CYS A 246 -9.95 -4.79 0.59
CA CYS A 246 -11.31 -4.28 0.50
C CYS A 246 -12.33 -5.06 1.35
N VAL A 247 -12.00 -6.30 1.75
CA VAL A 247 -12.88 -7.20 2.53
C VAL A 247 -13.40 -6.53 3.82
N PRO A 248 -12.56 -5.98 4.72
CA PRO A 248 -13.06 -5.35 5.94
C PRO A 248 -13.98 -4.16 5.66
N PHE A 249 -13.68 -3.34 4.65
CA PHE A 249 -14.54 -2.21 4.29
C PHE A 249 -15.89 -2.67 3.77
N ALA A 250 -15.91 -3.60 2.81
CA ALA A 250 -17.13 -4.15 2.24
C ALA A 250 -17.99 -4.87 3.32
N GLY A 251 -17.37 -5.64 4.22
CA GLY A 251 -18.05 -6.25 5.36
C GLY A 251 -18.60 -5.22 6.34
N GLY A 252 -17.83 -4.15 6.60
CA GLY A 252 -18.28 -3.03 7.43
C GLY A 252 -19.55 -2.37 6.90
N LEU A 253 -19.73 -2.28 5.58
CA LEU A 253 -20.95 -1.72 4.97
C LEU A 253 -22.23 -2.49 5.34
N LEU A 254 -22.12 -3.78 5.68
CA LEU A 254 -23.25 -4.64 6.04
C LEU A 254 -23.69 -4.47 7.50
N LEU A 255 -22.78 -4.06 8.38
CA LEU A 255 -22.99 -4.03 9.82
C LEU A 255 -24.23 -3.23 10.25
N PRO A 256 -24.50 -2.01 9.77
CA PRO A 256 -25.67 -1.25 10.24
C PRO A 256 -27.00 -1.97 10.01
N ARG A 257 -27.15 -2.69 8.87
CA ARG A 257 -28.36 -3.46 8.58
C ARG A 257 -28.46 -4.72 9.44
N LEU A 258 -27.35 -5.41 9.68
CA LEU A 258 -27.30 -6.58 10.55
C LEU A 258 -27.66 -6.22 12.00
N ILE A 259 -27.13 -5.09 12.49
CA ILE A 259 -27.40 -4.56 13.82
C ILE A 259 -28.86 -4.11 13.93
N ALA A 260 -29.35 -3.32 12.98
CA ALA A 260 -30.74 -2.84 12.99
C ALA A 260 -31.78 -3.98 12.89
N ALA A 261 -31.42 -5.09 12.25
CA ALA A 261 -32.26 -6.28 12.17
C ALA A 261 -32.16 -7.20 13.40
N GLY A 262 -31.35 -6.85 14.41
CA GLY A 262 -31.10 -7.72 15.58
C GLY A 262 -30.34 -9.01 15.26
N ARG A 263 -29.67 -9.07 14.10
CA ARG A 263 -28.99 -10.29 13.60
C ARG A 263 -27.50 -10.34 13.97
N PHE A 264 -26.98 -9.34 14.67
CA PHE A 264 -25.58 -9.29 15.06
C PHE A 264 -25.45 -9.55 16.58
N PRO A 265 -25.10 -10.78 17.01
CA PRO A 265 -24.91 -11.06 18.43
C PRO A 265 -23.60 -10.44 18.94
N PRO A 266 -23.60 -9.68 20.05
CA PRO A 266 -22.38 -9.08 20.61
C PRO A 266 -21.26 -10.09 20.89
N ALA A 267 -21.64 -11.32 21.27
CA ALA A 267 -20.71 -12.42 21.50
C ALA A 267 -19.90 -12.82 20.25
N ALA A 268 -20.35 -12.48 19.04
CA ALA A 268 -19.57 -12.72 17.83
C ALA A 268 -18.21 -12.00 17.85
N GLY A 269 -18.08 -10.91 18.61
CA GLY A 269 -16.79 -10.24 18.83
C GLY A 269 -15.74 -11.13 19.49
N LEU A 270 -16.14 -12.16 20.25
CA LEU A 270 -15.21 -13.13 20.88
C LEU A 270 -14.45 -13.96 19.84
N LEU A 271 -14.98 -14.08 18.62
CA LEU A 271 -14.29 -14.75 17.51
C LEU A 271 -13.10 -13.95 16.97
N PHE A 272 -12.94 -12.69 17.37
CA PHE A 272 -11.78 -11.88 16.97
C PHE A 272 -10.45 -12.57 17.34
N LEU A 273 -10.30 -13.02 18.59
CA LEU A 273 -9.08 -13.65 19.08
C LEU A 273 -8.72 -14.96 18.35
N PRO A 274 -9.62 -15.96 18.21
CA PRO A 274 -9.28 -17.18 17.48
C PRO A 274 -9.06 -16.95 15.98
N LEU A 275 -9.74 -16.00 15.34
CA LEU A 275 -9.48 -15.66 13.94
C LEU A 275 -8.13 -14.96 13.76
N CYS A 276 -7.74 -14.08 14.68
CA CYS A 276 -6.39 -13.52 14.73
C CYS A 276 -5.35 -14.62 14.98
N ALA A 277 -5.61 -15.57 15.89
CA ALA A 277 -4.70 -16.70 16.10
C ALA A 277 -4.56 -17.58 14.85
N ALA A 278 -5.65 -17.83 14.12
CA ALA A 278 -5.63 -18.58 12.87
C ALA A 278 -4.75 -17.93 11.78
N CYS A 279 -4.59 -16.60 11.80
CA CYS A 279 -3.73 -15.88 10.85
C CYS A 279 -2.24 -16.31 10.92
N PHE A 280 -1.79 -16.92 12.02
CA PHE A 280 -0.42 -17.42 12.16
C PHE A 280 -0.16 -18.74 11.41
N PHE A 281 -1.23 -19.46 11.04
CA PHE A 281 -1.14 -20.81 10.51
C PHE A 281 -1.59 -20.92 9.05
N VAL A 282 -1.87 -19.79 8.40
CA VAL A 282 -2.38 -19.73 7.04
C VAL A 282 -1.53 -18.81 6.18
N GLU A 283 -1.65 -18.97 4.87
CA GLU A 283 -1.00 -18.11 3.89
C GLU A 283 -1.46 -16.65 4.01
N LYS A 284 -0.60 -15.73 3.57
CA LYS A 284 -0.80 -14.28 3.69
C LYS A 284 -2.14 -13.80 3.16
N ASP A 285 -2.60 -14.32 2.02
CA ASP A 285 -3.87 -13.89 1.43
C ASP A 285 -5.06 -14.38 2.25
N VAL A 286 -5.01 -15.62 2.76
CA VAL A 286 -6.02 -16.15 3.68
C VAL A 286 -6.01 -15.36 4.99
N ALA A 287 -4.84 -15.04 5.54
CA ALA A 287 -4.69 -14.23 6.75
C ALA A 287 -5.31 -12.84 6.58
N ARG A 288 -5.24 -12.23 5.39
CA ARG A 288 -5.89 -10.94 5.10
C ARG A 288 -7.41 -11.05 5.12
N TRP A 289 -7.97 -12.13 4.58
CA TRP A 289 -9.40 -12.41 4.68
C TRP A 289 -9.84 -12.62 6.12
N LEU A 290 -9.15 -13.50 6.86
CA LEU A 290 -9.44 -13.79 8.27
C LEU A 290 -9.34 -12.53 9.12
N GLY A 291 -8.28 -11.73 8.96
CA GLY A 291 -8.10 -10.45 9.64
C GLY A 291 -9.20 -9.44 9.29
N GLY A 292 -9.65 -9.41 8.03
CA GLY A 292 -10.78 -8.60 7.60
C GLY A 292 -12.09 -8.99 8.26
N VAL A 293 -12.40 -10.29 8.31
CA VAL A 293 -13.60 -10.83 8.98
C VAL A 293 -13.53 -10.57 10.49
N ALA A 294 -12.38 -10.84 11.12
CA ALA A 294 -12.16 -10.58 12.54
C ALA A 294 -12.41 -9.10 12.89
N ALA A 295 -11.89 -8.18 12.07
CA ALA A 295 -12.11 -6.75 12.24
C ALA A 295 -13.59 -6.36 12.13
N VAL A 296 -14.33 -6.91 11.16
CA VAL A 296 -15.79 -6.65 11.02
C VAL A 296 -16.55 -7.14 12.25
N LEU A 297 -16.21 -8.33 12.77
CA LEU A 297 -16.85 -8.86 13.97
C LEU A 297 -16.55 -8.01 15.21
N LEU A 298 -15.31 -7.57 15.37
CA LEU A 298 -14.90 -6.69 16.47
C LEU A 298 -15.61 -5.33 16.40
N VAL A 299 -15.70 -4.73 15.21
CA VAL A 299 -16.41 -3.45 15.00
C VAL A 299 -17.90 -3.59 15.27
N GLY A 300 -18.54 -4.67 14.80
CA GLY A 300 -19.95 -4.94 15.08
C GLY A 300 -20.21 -5.10 16.58
N ALA A 301 -19.36 -5.85 17.29
CA ALA A 301 -19.47 -6.03 18.73
C ALA A 301 -19.27 -4.71 19.49
N ALA A 302 -18.30 -3.88 19.08
CA ALA A 302 -18.08 -2.55 19.64
C ALA A 302 -19.28 -1.61 19.41
N ALA A 303 -19.93 -1.71 18.26
CA ALA A 303 -21.11 -0.91 17.92
C ALA A 303 -22.37 -1.29 18.73
N VAL A 304 -22.59 -2.58 19.01
CA VAL A 304 -23.76 -3.05 19.79
C VAL A 304 -23.51 -3.05 21.30
N GLY A 305 -22.27 -3.23 21.73
CA GLY A 305 -21.91 -3.31 23.13
C GLY A 305 -22.23 -2.04 23.93
N ARG A 306 -22.22 -2.17 25.26
CA ARG A 306 -22.37 -1.01 26.15
C ARG A 306 -21.28 0.00 25.84
N GLN A 307 -21.68 1.23 25.52
CA GLN A 307 -20.75 2.29 25.14
C GLN A 307 -19.97 2.77 26.37
N ILE A 308 -18.66 2.98 26.20
CA ILE A 308 -17.79 3.58 27.23
C ILE A 308 -18.40 4.90 27.69
N GLN A 309 -18.59 5.02 29.00
CA GLN A 309 -19.00 6.26 29.66
C GLN A 309 -17.75 7.05 30.04
N ASP A 310 -17.82 8.38 29.97
CA ASP A 310 -16.66 9.24 30.21
C ASP A 310 -16.42 9.51 31.70
N GLU A 311 -16.24 8.43 32.47
CA GLU A 311 -16.26 8.47 33.94
C GLU A 311 -14.87 8.34 34.57
N GLY A 312 -13.79 8.23 33.78
CA GLY A 312 -12.43 8.03 34.30
C GLY A 312 -11.29 8.52 33.40
N ALA A 313 -10.07 8.54 33.95
CA ALA A 313 -8.88 8.94 33.19
C ALA A 313 -8.59 7.96 32.03
N LEU A 314 -8.82 6.66 32.24
CA LEU A 314 -8.60 5.64 31.21
C LEU A 314 -9.58 5.78 30.04
N SER A 315 -10.87 6.02 30.32
CA SER A 315 -11.88 6.26 29.27
C SER A 315 -11.54 7.52 28.48
N ARG A 316 -11.19 8.63 29.16
CA ARG A 316 -10.76 9.87 28.52
C ARG A 316 -9.55 9.66 27.62
N SER A 317 -8.53 8.97 28.10
CA SER A 317 -7.32 8.69 27.34
C SER A 317 -7.59 7.82 26.12
N ALA A 318 -8.43 6.79 26.24
CA ALA A 318 -8.81 5.94 25.11
C ALA A 318 -9.57 6.74 24.02
N LEU A 319 -10.48 7.63 24.43
CA LEU A 319 -11.22 8.49 23.52
C LEU A 319 -10.33 9.57 22.89
N ALA A 320 -9.40 10.14 23.66
CA ALA A 320 -8.41 11.10 23.18
C ALA A 320 -7.46 10.47 22.15
N LEU A 321 -6.98 9.25 22.41
CA LEU A 321 -6.18 8.48 21.46
C LEU A 321 -6.97 8.18 20.19
N GLY A 322 -8.26 7.86 20.32
CA GLY A 322 -9.18 7.75 19.19
C GLY A 322 -9.25 9.02 18.36
N ASN A 323 -9.36 10.19 19.01
CA ASN A 323 -9.42 11.49 18.33
C ASN A 323 -8.11 11.79 17.58
N ALA A 324 -6.98 11.46 18.20
CA ALA A 324 -5.65 11.63 17.62
C ALA A 324 -5.23 10.53 16.63
N SER A 325 -6.04 9.48 16.45
CA SER A 325 -5.68 8.28 15.67
C SER A 325 -5.18 8.58 14.25
N TYR A 326 -5.79 9.54 13.56
CA TYR A 326 -5.38 9.91 12.21
C TYR A 326 -4.01 10.59 12.18
N VAL A 327 -3.78 11.51 13.11
CA VAL A 327 -2.48 12.18 13.26
C VAL A 327 -1.42 11.16 13.65
N LEU A 328 -1.69 10.30 14.63
CA LEU A 328 -0.79 9.23 15.04
C LEU A 328 -0.40 8.33 13.85
N TYR A 329 -1.39 7.98 13.03
CA TYR A 329 -1.17 7.22 11.80
C TYR A 329 -0.24 7.94 10.82
N LEU A 330 -0.36 9.25 10.64
CA LEU A 330 0.51 9.99 9.71
C LEU A 330 1.93 10.22 10.24
N VAL A 331 2.09 10.52 11.53
CA VAL A 331 3.38 10.99 12.07
C VAL A 331 4.32 9.87 12.51
N HIS A 332 3.83 8.68 12.83
CA HIS A 332 4.65 7.67 13.50
C HIS A 332 5.88 7.27 12.69
N ALA A 333 5.76 6.91 11.41
CA ALA A 333 6.90 6.43 10.63
C ALA A 333 8.04 7.46 10.47
N PRO A 334 7.78 8.74 10.12
CA PRO A 334 8.81 9.78 10.17
C PRO A 334 9.43 9.95 11.57
N ILE A 335 8.61 9.88 12.63
CA ILE A 335 9.12 9.98 14.01
C ILE A 335 10.03 8.80 14.34
N LEU A 336 9.70 7.57 13.94
CA LEU A 336 10.59 6.41 14.12
C LEU A 336 11.97 6.65 13.47
N VAL A 337 12.02 7.25 12.28
CA VAL A 337 13.27 7.63 11.60
C VAL A 337 14.02 8.72 12.37
N LEU A 338 13.32 9.78 12.78
CA LEU A 338 13.94 10.90 13.49
C LEU A 338 14.43 10.52 14.88
N THR A 339 13.70 9.68 15.61
CA THR A 339 14.16 9.10 16.88
C THR A 339 15.41 8.25 16.65
N ALA A 340 15.47 7.51 15.54
CA ALA A 340 16.66 6.72 15.23
C ALA A 340 17.86 7.61 14.91
N TRP A 341 17.63 8.74 14.24
CA TRP A 341 18.64 9.76 13.96
C TRP A 341 19.13 10.49 15.23
N ALA A 342 18.21 10.86 16.13
CA ALA A 342 18.52 11.63 17.33
C ALA A 342 19.17 10.80 18.45
N LEU A 343 18.80 9.52 18.59
CA LEU A 343 19.32 8.68 19.66
C LEU A 343 20.68 8.04 19.29
N PRO A 344 21.63 7.95 20.25
CA PRO A 344 22.94 7.35 20.03
C PRO A 344 22.84 5.90 19.51
N ALA A 345 23.76 5.50 18.61
CA ALA A 345 23.75 4.20 17.95
C ALA A 345 23.78 3.01 18.93
N GLN A 346 24.47 3.18 20.05
CA GLN A 346 24.71 2.19 21.11
C GLN A 346 23.52 1.91 22.02
N TRP A 347 22.45 2.71 21.94
CA TRP A 347 21.25 2.45 22.74
C TRP A 347 20.56 1.17 22.28
N SER A 348 20.04 0.40 23.25
CA SER A 348 19.38 -0.87 22.95
C SER A 348 18.14 -0.67 22.08
N GLY A 349 17.77 -1.72 21.34
CA GLY A 349 16.55 -1.72 20.54
C GLY A 349 15.28 -1.40 21.34
N LEU A 350 15.22 -1.88 22.59
CA LEU A 350 14.10 -1.64 23.50
C LEU A 350 14.00 -0.17 23.92
N THR A 351 15.11 0.48 24.28
CA THR A 351 15.06 1.91 24.66
C THR A 351 14.68 2.77 23.46
N TYR A 352 15.25 2.48 22.27
CA TYR A 352 14.81 3.11 21.02
C TYR A 352 13.30 2.94 20.80
N TRP A 353 12.79 1.70 20.93
CA TRP A 353 11.38 1.39 20.72
C TRP A 353 10.48 2.19 21.68
N LEU A 354 10.80 2.18 22.98
CA LEU A 354 10.04 2.90 24.00
C LEU A 354 10.03 4.41 23.73
N THR A 355 11.19 5.00 23.42
CA THR A 355 11.29 6.42 23.11
C THR A 355 10.53 6.78 21.84
N ALA A 356 10.61 5.96 20.80
CA ALA A 356 9.96 6.24 19.53
C ALA A 356 8.42 6.12 19.61
N VAL A 357 7.92 5.15 20.39
CA VAL A 357 6.49 5.02 20.72
C VAL A 357 6.03 6.23 21.54
N ALA A 358 6.76 6.60 22.59
CA ALA A 358 6.42 7.76 23.42
C ALA A 358 6.42 9.07 22.62
N ALA A 359 7.42 9.28 21.76
CA ALA A 359 7.51 10.45 20.90
C ALA A 359 6.34 10.53 19.89
N SER A 360 5.96 9.39 19.31
CA SER A 360 4.83 9.31 18.38
C SER A 360 3.50 9.64 19.08
N LEU A 361 3.27 9.07 20.27
CA LEU A 361 2.08 9.36 21.07
C LEU A 361 2.05 10.82 21.54
N GLY A 362 3.18 11.37 21.98
CA GLY A 362 3.30 12.76 22.42
C GLY A 362 3.00 13.75 21.29
N LEU A 363 3.57 13.54 20.10
CA LEU A 363 3.29 14.40 18.95
C LEU A 363 1.83 14.28 18.48
N ALA A 364 1.27 13.07 18.50
CA ALA A 364 -0.14 12.86 18.17
C ALA A 364 -1.07 13.55 19.18
N ALA A 365 -0.75 13.54 20.47
CA ALA A 365 -1.49 14.27 21.49
C ALA A 365 -1.43 15.79 21.28
N LEU A 366 -0.29 16.31 20.81
CA LEU A 366 -0.13 17.73 20.50
C LEU A 366 -0.91 18.15 19.25
N LEU A 367 -0.79 17.40 18.16
CA LEU A 367 -1.35 17.76 16.85
C LEU A 367 -2.80 17.28 16.65
N GLY A 368 -3.27 16.28 17.41
CA GLY A 368 -4.63 15.73 17.32
C GLY A 368 -5.74 16.78 17.53
N PRO A 369 -5.69 17.62 18.58
CA PRO A 369 -6.65 18.71 18.76
C PRO A 369 -6.66 19.71 17.61
N LEU A 370 -5.49 20.00 17.02
CA LEU A 370 -5.36 20.91 15.88
C LEU A 370 -6.02 20.33 14.61
N ASP A 371 -5.78 19.04 14.32
CA ASP A 371 -6.45 18.31 13.24
C ASP A 371 -7.98 18.36 13.38
N MET A 372 -8.50 18.11 14.60
CA MET A 372 -9.94 18.17 14.86
C MET A 372 -10.50 19.59 14.79
N ALA A 373 -9.74 20.61 15.17
CA ALA A 373 -10.14 22.02 15.00
C ALA A 373 -10.18 22.42 13.52
N LEU A 374 -9.15 22.06 12.76
CA LEU A 374 -9.05 22.29 11.32
C LEU A 374 -10.22 21.65 10.57
N TYR A 375 -10.51 20.38 10.82
CA TYR A 375 -11.63 19.70 10.20
C TYR A 375 -12.98 20.34 10.58
N ARG A 376 -13.18 20.76 11.84
CA ARG A 376 -14.42 21.46 12.25
C ARG A 376 -14.58 22.81 11.56
N ALA A 377 -13.49 23.53 11.30
CA ALA A 377 -13.53 24.77 10.52
C ALA A 377 -13.89 24.49 9.06
N LEU A 378 -13.19 23.56 8.41
CA LEU A 378 -13.45 23.17 7.02
C LEU A 378 -14.86 22.64 6.81
N ARG A 379 -15.35 21.84 7.76
CA ARG A 379 -16.72 21.32 7.74
C ARG A 379 -17.75 22.45 7.69
N ARG A 380 -17.62 23.46 8.55
CA ARG A 380 -18.51 24.63 8.56
C ARG A 380 -18.47 25.39 7.22
N HIS A 381 -17.30 25.52 6.61
CA HIS A 381 -17.17 26.13 5.30
C HIS A 381 -17.84 25.31 4.19
N ILE A 382 -17.74 23.97 4.23
CA ILE A 382 -18.40 23.08 3.27
C ILE A 382 -19.92 23.17 3.41
N ASP A 383 -20.42 23.11 4.65
CA ASP A 383 -21.86 23.16 4.95
C ASP A 383 -22.49 24.50 4.51
N ALA A 384 -21.71 25.60 4.56
CA ALA A 384 -22.15 26.92 4.13
C ALA A 384 -21.90 27.20 2.62
N ALA A 385 -21.14 26.35 1.91
CA ALA A 385 -20.74 26.62 0.54
C ALA A 385 -21.90 26.39 -0.46
N PRO A 386 -22.04 27.24 -1.50
CA PRO A 386 -23.06 27.02 -2.52
C PRO A 386 -22.71 25.76 -3.36
N PRO A 387 -23.71 25.00 -3.84
CA PRO A 387 -23.47 23.75 -4.57
C PRO A 387 -22.56 23.90 -5.80
N ARG A 388 -22.60 25.06 -6.47
CA ARG A 388 -21.74 25.37 -7.63
C ARG A 388 -20.25 25.36 -7.26
N THR A 389 -19.91 25.87 -6.07
CA THR A 389 -18.53 25.90 -5.57
C THR A 389 -18.06 24.48 -5.23
N LEU A 390 -18.88 23.71 -4.51
CA LEU A 390 -18.55 22.31 -4.20
C LEU A 390 -18.36 21.47 -5.46
N LYS A 391 -19.25 21.64 -6.46
CA LYS A 391 -19.14 20.96 -7.76
C LYS A 391 -17.83 21.28 -8.48
N ARG A 392 -17.41 22.54 -8.50
CA ARG A 392 -16.14 22.95 -9.14
C ARG A 392 -14.93 22.30 -8.46
N TRP A 393 -14.84 22.40 -7.13
CA TRP A 393 -13.73 21.79 -6.38
C TRP A 393 -13.68 20.27 -6.52
N LEU A 394 -14.84 19.62 -6.43
CA LEU A 394 -14.91 18.17 -6.61
C LEU A 394 -14.59 17.74 -8.05
N ALA A 395 -14.99 18.51 -9.07
CA ALA A 395 -14.61 18.22 -10.44
C ALA A 395 -13.08 18.28 -10.61
N ILE A 396 -12.42 19.29 -10.05
CA ILE A 396 -10.94 19.39 -10.07
C ILE A 396 -10.32 18.18 -9.37
N TYR A 397 -10.79 17.86 -8.15
CA TYR A 397 -10.30 16.70 -7.41
C TYR A 397 -10.48 15.39 -8.18
N LEU A 398 -11.67 15.14 -8.72
CA LEU A 398 -11.97 13.92 -9.46
C LEU A 398 -11.17 13.82 -10.77
N LEU A 399 -10.93 14.93 -11.46
CA LEU A 399 -10.06 14.97 -12.64
C LEU A 399 -8.62 14.64 -12.29
N LEU A 400 -8.08 15.19 -11.20
CA LEU A 400 -6.73 14.87 -10.72
C LEU A 400 -6.64 13.41 -10.27
N PHE A 401 -7.60 12.94 -9.47
CA PHE A 401 -7.67 11.56 -8.99
C PHE A 401 -7.72 10.57 -10.16
N ALA A 402 -8.64 10.79 -11.10
CA ALA A 402 -8.80 9.93 -12.28
C ALA A 402 -7.58 10.01 -13.20
N GLY A 403 -7.02 11.20 -13.42
CA GLY A 403 -5.81 11.39 -14.23
C GLY A 403 -4.60 10.67 -13.66
N CYS A 404 -4.33 10.82 -12.35
CA CYS A 404 -3.23 10.13 -11.67
C CYS A 404 -3.45 8.61 -11.62
N ALA A 405 -4.67 8.16 -11.34
CA ALA A 405 -5.03 6.74 -11.34
C ALA A 405 -4.85 6.12 -12.74
N ALA A 406 -5.37 6.78 -13.79
CA ALA A 406 -5.27 6.30 -15.17
C ALA A 406 -3.81 6.27 -15.65
N TRP A 407 -3.07 7.36 -15.46
CA TRP A 407 -1.65 7.41 -15.83
C TRP A 407 -0.85 6.32 -15.13
N GLY A 408 -0.99 6.19 -13.81
CA GLY A 408 -0.27 5.20 -13.05
C GLY A 408 -0.65 3.77 -13.39
N SER A 409 -1.92 3.53 -13.74
CA SER A 409 -2.40 2.23 -14.18
C SER A 409 -1.86 1.85 -15.55
N VAL A 410 -1.81 2.80 -16.50
CA VAL A 410 -1.19 2.61 -17.82
C VAL A 410 0.31 2.34 -17.67
N GLU A 411 0.99 3.09 -16.81
CA GLU A 411 2.41 2.87 -16.53
C GLU A 411 2.63 1.48 -15.92
N THR A 412 1.83 1.08 -14.93
CA THR A 412 1.91 -0.25 -14.29
C THR A 412 1.66 -1.36 -15.31
N ALA A 413 0.61 -1.28 -16.10
CA ALA A 413 0.30 -2.27 -17.13
C ALA A 413 1.41 -2.38 -18.20
N ARG A 414 1.95 -1.24 -18.67
CA ARG A 414 3.06 -1.21 -19.62
C ARG A 414 4.30 -1.89 -19.05
N ASN A 415 4.55 -1.66 -17.78
CA ASN A 415 5.67 -2.22 -17.03
C ASN A 415 5.55 -3.73 -16.86
N ASP A 416 4.39 -4.21 -16.43
CA ASP A 416 4.11 -5.64 -16.25
C ASP A 416 4.17 -6.39 -17.59
N TRP A 417 3.70 -5.75 -18.67
CA TRP A 417 3.80 -6.30 -20.02
C TRP A 417 5.25 -6.38 -20.51
N ARG A 418 6.07 -5.36 -20.24
CA ARG A 418 7.52 -5.39 -20.53
C ARG A 418 8.21 -6.52 -19.78
N GLU A 419 7.94 -6.66 -18.48
CA GLU A 419 8.51 -7.72 -17.67
C GLU A 419 8.09 -9.11 -18.15
N SER A 420 6.81 -9.29 -18.49
CA SER A 420 6.29 -10.56 -19.03
C SER A 420 6.98 -10.94 -20.33
N ARG A 421 7.24 -9.99 -21.23
CA ARG A 421 8.00 -10.23 -22.47
C ARG A 421 9.44 -10.61 -22.21
N VAL A 422 10.11 -9.94 -21.27
CA VAL A 422 11.48 -10.29 -20.87
C VAL A 422 11.52 -11.71 -20.28
N ARG A 423 10.57 -12.07 -19.42
CA ARG A 423 10.46 -13.44 -18.89
C ARG A 423 10.24 -14.48 -19.98
N MET A 424 9.39 -14.19 -20.97
CA MET A 424 9.18 -15.07 -22.13
C MET A 424 10.44 -15.19 -22.99
N ALA A 425 11.16 -14.09 -23.23
CA ALA A 425 12.41 -14.11 -23.99
C ALA A 425 13.48 -14.96 -23.28
N LEU A 426 13.64 -14.78 -21.96
CA LEU A 426 14.55 -15.59 -21.15
C LEU A 426 14.16 -17.07 -21.13
N ALA A 427 12.87 -17.38 -21.06
CA ALA A 427 12.35 -18.75 -21.08
C ALA A 427 12.41 -19.42 -22.46
N ALA A 428 12.64 -18.66 -23.54
CA ALA A 428 12.80 -19.21 -24.88
C ALA A 428 14.18 -19.87 -25.09
N LEU A 429 15.17 -19.51 -24.28
CA LEU A 429 16.49 -20.15 -24.30
C LEU A 429 16.50 -21.42 -23.42
N PRO A 430 17.27 -22.45 -23.80
CA PRO A 430 17.38 -23.70 -23.03
C PRO A 430 17.75 -23.47 -21.55
N PRO A 431 17.22 -24.23 -20.57
CA PRO A 431 17.50 -23.99 -19.15
C PRO A 431 18.98 -24.08 -18.75
N ASP A 432 19.76 -24.90 -19.45
CA ASP A 432 21.21 -25.07 -19.29
C ASP A 432 22.01 -23.84 -19.72
N THR A 433 21.40 -22.92 -20.48
CA THR A 433 21.97 -21.61 -20.87
C THR A 433 22.46 -20.82 -19.67
N TRP A 434 21.78 -20.94 -18.52
CA TRP A 434 22.01 -20.07 -17.35
C TRP A 434 22.96 -20.68 -16.31
N THR A 435 23.79 -21.63 -16.71
CA THR A 435 24.72 -22.35 -15.82
C THR A 435 26.08 -21.67 -15.70
N SER A 436 26.57 -21.04 -16.77
CA SER A 436 27.81 -20.28 -16.77
C SER A 436 27.71 -19.04 -17.67
N ARG A 437 28.62 -18.08 -17.49
CA ARG A 437 28.67 -16.88 -18.32
C ARG A 437 28.95 -17.18 -19.79
N GLU A 438 29.84 -18.14 -20.02
CA GLU A 438 30.24 -18.56 -21.36
C GLU A 438 29.09 -19.28 -22.08
N THR A 439 28.39 -20.19 -21.40
CA THR A 439 27.20 -20.86 -21.96
C THR A 439 26.10 -19.86 -22.27
N ALA A 440 25.85 -18.90 -21.37
CA ALA A 440 24.89 -17.82 -21.60
C ALA A 440 25.26 -16.96 -22.81
N ALA A 441 26.52 -16.51 -22.91
CA ALA A 441 26.99 -15.70 -24.03
C ALA A 441 26.89 -16.44 -25.37
N ASN A 442 27.29 -17.71 -25.40
CA ASN A 442 27.22 -18.56 -26.59
C ASN A 442 25.78 -18.80 -27.03
N ALA A 443 24.86 -19.07 -26.10
CA ALA A 443 23.45 -19.27 -26.42
C ALA A 443 22.80 -17.99 -26.98
N ILE A 444 23.07 -16.84 -26.36
CA ILE A 444 22.59 -15.52 -26.81
C ILE A 444 23.07 -15.23 -28.25
N PHE A 445 24.34 -15.50 -28.54
CA PHE A 445 24.92 -15.32 -29.86
C PHE A 445 24.31 -16.29 -30.88
N ASN A 446 24.26 -17.59 -30.56
CA ASN A 446 23.77 -18.64 -31.47
C ASN A 446 22.29 -18.50 -31.82
N HIS A 447 21.47 -17.94 -30.90
CA HIS A 447 20.05 -17.69 -31.14
C HIS A 447 19.79 -16.32 -31.79
N GLY A 448 20.83 -15.54 -32.11
CA GLY A 448 20.68 -14.25 -32.80
C GLY A 448 20.00 -13.17 -31.97
N VAL A 449 20.02 -13.29 -30.64
CA VAL A 449 19.39 -12.35 -29.70
C VAL A 449 20.41 -11.45 -28.99
N ALA A 450 21.65 -11.38 -29.48
CA ALA A 450 22.68 -10.54 -28.90
C ALA A 450 22.36 -9.04 -29.06
N LEU A 451 22.49 -8.27 -27.97
CA LEU A 451 22.41 -6.81 -28.04
C LEU A 451 23.59 -6.21 -28.83
N PRO A 452 23.42 -4.99 -29.38
CA PRO A 452 24.51 -4.29 -30.06
C PRO A 452 25.72 -4.07 -29.15
N VAL A 453 26.92 -4.08 -29.76
CA VAL A 453 28.20 -3.85 -29.08
C VAL A 453 28.29 -2.47 -28.42
N SER A 454 27.42 -1.53 -28.80
CA SER A 454 27.33 -0.21 -28.14
C SER A 454 26.86 -0.31 -26.70
N VAL A 455 26.11 -1.35 -26.33
CA VAL A 455 25.56 -1.50 -24.98
C VAL A 455 26.69 -1.75 -23.99
N GLN A 456 26.73 -0.93 -22.93
CA GLN A 456 27.72 -1.00 -21.87
C GLN A 456 27.05 -1.25 -20.52
N GLY A 457 27.69 -2.04 -19.68
CA GLY A 457 27.20 -2.28 -18.32
C GLY A 457 28.12 -3.20 -17.55
N ALA A 458 27.96 -3.21 -16.23
CA ALA A 458 28.67 -4.10 -15.34
C ALA A 458 27.83 -4.46 -14.12
N LEU A 459 28.03 -5.69 -13.63
CA LEU A 459 27.69 -6.09 -12.29
C LEU A 459 28.81 -5.61 -11.36
N GLU A 460 28.50 -4.63 -10.51
CA GLU A 460 29.47 -3.92 -9.68
C GLU A 460 29.77 -4.65 -8.38
N SER A 461 28.73 -5.06 -7.66
CA SER A 461 28.90 -5.78 -6.39
C SER A 461 27.68 -6.64 -6.04
N ILE A 462 27.93 -7.72 -5.30
CA ILE A 462 26.92 -8.45 -4.53
C ILE A 462 27.40 -8.42 -3.07
N GLU A 463 26.86 -7.50 -2.30
CA GLU A 463 27.26 -7.26 -0.91
C GLU A 463 26.25 -7.85 0.06
N ARG A 464 26.70 -8.68 1.00
CA ARG A 464 25.83 -9.20 2.05
C ARG A 464 25.40 -8.04 2.96
N LEU A 465 24.10 -7.77 3.01
CA LEU A 465 23.50 -6.73 3.85
C LEU A 465 23.21 -7.23 5.27
N SER A 466 22.77 -8.48 5.36
CA SER A 466 22.39 -9.16 6.60
C SER A 466 22.55 -10.67 6.44
N TRP A 467 22.23 -11.44 7.48
CA TRP A 467 22.20 -12.89 7.42
C TRP A 467 21.24 -13.43 6.35
N THR A 468 20.16 -12.70 6.05
CA THR A 468 19.09 -13.11 5.15
C THR A 468 19.06 -12.38 3.82
N GLU A 469 19.79 -11.27 3.65
CA GLU A 469 19.73 -10.43 2.44
C GLU A 469 21.12 -10.06 1.90
N ALA A 470 21.25 -10.05 0.58
CA ALA A 470 22.36 -9.45 -0.15
C ALA A 470 21.86 -8.35 -1.10
N LEU A 471 22.69 -7.34 -1.32
CA LEU A 471 22.45 -6.22 -2.22
C LEU A 471 23.26 -6.42 -3.48
N VAL A 472 22.58 -6.40 -4.62
CA VAL A 472 23.22 -6.45 -5.93
C VAL A 472 23.19 -5.04 -6.52
N THR A 473 24.36 -4.55 -6.93
CA THR A 473 24.51 -3.27 -7.63
C THR A 473 25.08 -3.50 -9.01
N ALA A 474 24.49 -2.84 -10.00
CA ALA A 474 24.89 -2.95 -11.40
C ALA A 474 24.46 -1.68 -12.15
N PHE A 475 24.95 -1.53 -13.38
CA PHE A 475 24.44 -0.53 -14.32
C PHE A 475 24.45 -1.08 -15.74
N ALA A 476 23.57 -0.54 -16.59
CA ALA A 476 23.60 -0.79 -18.02
C ALA A 476 22.98 0.37 -18.80
N TYR A 477 23.57 0.71 -19.93
CA TYR A 477 23.11 1.79 -20.79
C TYR A 477 23.59 1.57 -22.24
N ASP A 478 22.94 2.25 -23.18
CA ASP A 478 23.33 2.26 -24.59
C ASP A 478 23.65 3.69 -25.01
N PRO A 479 24.92 4.06 -25.24
CA PRO A 479 25.29 5.39 -25.71
C PRO A 479 24.68 5.71 -27.09
N ALA A 480 24.50 4.70 -27.95
CA ALA A 480 23.93 4.89 -29.29
C ALA A 480 22.40 5.10 -29.25
N GLN A 481 21.73 4.54 -28.23
CA GLN A 481 20.30 4.69 -28.00
C GLN A 481 19.99 4.97 -26.53
N PRO A 482 20.18 6.21 -26.03
CA PRO A 482 20.07 6.50 -24.59
C PRO A 482 18.67 6.27 -24.00
N LYS A 483 17.63 6.22 -24.84
CA LYS A 483 16.26 5.92 -24.42
C LYS A 483 15.97 4.42 -24.29
N ARG A 484 16.88 3.54 -24.72
CA ARG A 484 16.74 2.09 -24.60
C ARG A 484 16.76 1.71 -23.13
N THR A 485 15.75 0.95 -22.70
CA THR A 485 15.59 0.52 -21.31
C THR A 485 15.84 -0.97 -21.19
N PHE A 486 16.64 -1.35 -20.21
CA PHE A 486 16.98 -2.73 -19.94
C PHE A 486 16.34 -3.19 -18.62
N LEU A 487 16.04 -4.48 -18.52
CA LEU A 487 15.79 -5.18 -17.27
C LEU A 487 17.03 -6.01 -16.94
N LEU A 488 17.38 -6.10 -15.66
CA LEU A 488 18.46 -6.93 -15.17
C LEU A 488 17.89 -8.22 -14.61
N ALA A 489 18.21 -9.34 -15.25
CA ALA A 489 17.95 -10.68 -14.79
C ALA A 489 19.19 -11.24 -14.08
N LEU A 490 19.02 -11.69 -12.84
CA LEU A 490 20.08 -12.33 -12.07
C LEU A 490 19.82 -13.81 -11.94
N TYR A 491 20.74 -14.61 -12.47
CA TYR A 491 20.75 -16.06 -12.35
C TYR A 491 21.83 -16.53 -11.40
N CYS A 492 21.46 -17.43 -10.49
CA CYS A 492 22.37 -18.12 -9.59
C CYS A 492 22.05 -19.61 -9.61
N SER A 493 23.08 -20.43 -9.83
CA SER A 493 22.95 -21.89 -9.98
C SER A 493 21.86 -22.30 -11.00
N GLY A 494 21.82 -21.66 -12.16
CA GLY A 494 20.84 -21.96 -13.22
C GLY A 494 19.42 -21.41 -12.99
N ARG A 495 19.13 -20.81 -11.83
CA ARG A 495 17.79 -20.32 -11.48
C ARG A 495 17.73 -18.81 -11.54
N LEU A 496 16.66 -18.28 -12.15
CA LEU A 496 16.35 -16.86 -12.11
C LEU A 496 15.96 -16.49 -10.68
N ILE A 497 16.84 -15.76 -9.99
CA ILE A 497 16.62 -15.32 -8.61
C ILE A 497 15.79 -14.05 -8.59
N HIS A 498 16.10 -13.11 -9.49
CA HIS A 498 15.43 -11.82 -9.50
C HIS A 498 15.48 -11.17 -10.89
N LEU A 499 14.46 -10.36 -11.18
CA LEU A 499 14.36 -9.55 -12.38
C LEU A 499 13.96 -8.14 -11.92
N ASP A 500 14.80 -7.14 -12.18
CA ASP A 500 14.53 -5.76 -11.75
C ASP A 500 14.78 -4.74 -12.86
N ARG A 501 14.19 -3.56 -12.67
CA ARG A 501 14.33 -2.40 -13.56
C ARG A 501 15.36 -1.44 -12.97
N PRO A 502 15.96 -0.57 -13.77
CA PRO A 502 16.87 0.42 -13.24
C PRO A 502 16.08 1.47 -12.43
N ARG A 503 16.47 1.67 -11.17
CA ARG A 503 15.80 2.59 -10.23
C ARG A 503 16.65 3.81 -9.89
N ARG A 504 17.96 3.76 -10.15
CA ARG A 504 18.93 4.78 -9.75
C ARG A 504 19.48 5.53 -10.96
N ALA A 505 19.47 6.87 -10.88
CA ALA A 505 20.29 7.70 -11.75
C ALA A 505 21.76 7.61 -11.30
N ARG A 506 22.67 7.38 -12.24
CA ARG A 506 24.10 7.23 -11.97
C ARG A 506 24.83 8.51 -12.33
N LYS A 507 24.63 9.55 -11.52
CA LYS A 507 25.31 10.85 -11.70
C LYS A 507 26.84 10.71 -11.61
N ASP A 508 27.31 9.70 -10.87
CA ASP A 508 28.72 9.34 -10.79
C ASP A 508 29.31 8.86 -12.13
N LEU A 509 28.48 8.39 -13.05
CA LEU A 509 28.90 7.95 -14.39
C LEU A 509 28.76 9.07 -15.44
N ILE A 510 28.40 10.30 -15.07
CA ILE A 510 28.29 11.46 -16.00
C ILE A 510 29.53 11.65 -16.89
N PRO A 511 30.78 11.50 -16.40
CA PRO A 511 31.96 11.62 -17.24
C PRO A 511 32.01 10.61 -18.39
N LEU A 512 31.39 9.43 -18.21
CA LEU A 512 31.25 8.38 -19.22
C LEU A 512 29.99 8.53 -20.08
N LEU A 513 28.90 9.03 -19.50
CA LEU A 513 27.56 9.06 -20.10
C LEU A 513 27.28 10.32 -20.93
N GLY A 514 28.01 11.41 -20.68
CA GLY A 514 27.65 12.75 -21.14
C GLY A 514 26.51 13.37 -20.31
N GLN A 515 26.47 14.71 -20.22
CA GLN A 515 25.51 15.42 -19.36
C GLN A 515 24.04 15.16 -19.74
N GLU A 516 23.75 14.91 -21.02
CA GLU A 516 22.38 14.64 -21.51
C GLU A 516 21.78 13.35 -20.90
N ASN A 517 22.64 12.42 -20.50
CA ASN A 517 22.23 11.13 -19.96
C ASN A 517 22.26 11.07 -18.41
N ALA A 518 22.69 12.16 -17.75
CA ALA A 518 22.81 12.27 -16.29
C ALA A 518 21.50 12.02 -15.52
N GLY A 519 20.35 12.27 -16.16
CA GLY A 519 19.02 12.09 -15.57
C GLY A 519 18.43 10.68 -15.74
N HIS A 520 19.01 9.85 -16.62
CA HIS A 520 18.45 8.54 -16.92
C HIS A 520 18.73 7.53 -15.80
N ARG A 521 17.72 6.74 -15.46
CA ARG A 521 17.87 5.64 -14.51
C ARG A 521 18.48 4.46 -15.26
N ILE A 522 19.78 4.26 -15.04
CA ILE A 522 20.56 3.16 -15.63
C ILE A 522 21.14 2.22 -14.58
N GLY A 523 21.06 2.62 -13.30
CA GLY A 523 21.58 1.87 -12.17
C GLY A 523 20.54 0.93 -11.56
N TYR A 524 20.97 -0.29 -11.31
CA TYR A 524 20.23 -1.33 -10.61
C TYR A 524 20.68 -1.40 -9.15
N ARG A 525 19.72 -1.67 -8.29
CA ARG A 525 19.96 -1.91 -6.87
C ARG A 525 18.88 -2.84 -6.36
N MET A 526 19.12 -4.14 -6.48
CA MET A 526 18.15 -5.18 -6.10
C MET A 526 18.59 -5.89 -4.83
N GLN A 527 17.61 -6.32 -4.02
CA GLN A 527 17.84 -7.16 -2.85
C GLN A 527 17.46 -8.59 -3.18
N ILE A 528 18.34 -9.52 -2.83
CA ILE A 528 18.14 -10.95 -3.01
C ILE A 528 18.32 -11.66 -1.67
N PRO A 529 17.74 -12.86 -1.47
CA PRO A 529 18.06 -13.67 -0.31
C PRO A 529 19.58 -13.93 -0.26
N ALA A 530 20.21 -13.77 0.91
CA ALA A 530 21.66 -13.91 1.04
C ALA A 530 22.17 -15.30 0.61
N GLU A 531 21.33 -16.33 0.75
CA GLU A 531 21.64 -17.72 0.38
C GLU A 531 21.31 -18.01 -1.09
N ALA A 532 20.60 -17.13 -1.80
CA ALA A 532 20.18 -17.38 -3.18
C ALA A 532 21.35 -17.37 -4.16
N CYS A 533 22.42 -16.66 -3.85
CA CYS A 533 23.63 -16.58 -4.67
C CYS A 533 24.84 -16.87 -3.78
N VAL A 534 25.23 -18.14 -3.72
CA VAL A 534 26.51 -18.57 -3.15
C VAL A 534 27.60 -18.26 -4.18
N SER A 535 28.83 -18.02 -3.72
CA SER A 535 29.97 -17.59 -4.57
C SER A 535 30.39 -18.60 -5.64
N ASP A 536 29.91 -19.84 -5.58
CA ASP A 536 30.20 -20.90 -6.54
C ASP A 536 28.93 -21.73 -6.85
N PRO A 537 28.45 -21.81 -8.10
CA PRO A 537 28.97 -21.13 -9.30
C PRO A 537 28.71 -19.62 -9.30
N ALA A 538 29.58 -18.88 -9.98
CA ALA A 538 29.53 -17.42 -10.03
C ALA A 538 28.18 -16.91 -10.61
N PRO A 539 27.62 -15.84 -10.03
CA PRO A 539 26.35 -15.28 -10.47
C PRO A 539 26.43 -14.72 -11.91
N ILE A 540 25.35 -14.89 -12.65
CA ILE A 540 25.20 -14.42 -14.03
C ILE A 540 24.20 -13.26 -14.04
N ALA A 541 24.67 -12.10 -14.48
CA ALA A 541 23.85 -10.92 -14.67
C ALA A 541 23.60 -10.75 -16.16
N ILE A 542 22.33 -10.80 -16.58
CA ILE A 542 21.91 -10.63 -17.97
C ILE A 542 21.08 -9.36 -18.04
N ILE A 543 21.40 -8.48 -18.98
CA ILE A 543 20.49 -7.40 -19.36
C ILE A 543 19.65 -7.82 -20.53
N VAL A 544 18.37 -7.50 -20.48
CA VAL A 544 17.40 -7.79 -21.53
C VAL A 544 16.66 -6.51 -21.88
N ASP A 545 16.63 -6.14 -23.15
CA ASP A 545 15.83 -5.01 -23.60
C ASP A 545 14.35 -5.38 -23.79
N THR A 546 13.53 -4.42 -24.21
CA THR A 546 12.09 -4.66 -24.41
C THR A 546 11.73 -5.47 -25.64
N GLU A 547 12.68 -5.71 -26.54
CA GLU A 547 12.53 -6.49 -27.77
C GLU A 547 13.06 -7.93 -27.60
N GLY A 548 13.67 -8.23 -26.45
CA GLY A 548 14.21 -9.55 -26.13
C GLY A 548 15.69 -9.69 -26.44
N GLY A 549 16.37 -8.63 -26.87
CA GLY A 549 17.81 -8.60 -27.04
C GLY A 549 18.50 -8.73 -25.68
N MET A 550 19.53 -9.57 -25.60
CA MET A 550 20.22 -9.93 -24.37
C MET A 550 21.73 -9.63 -24.44
N ALA A 551 22.32 -9.30 -23.30
CA ALA A 551 23.77 -9.32 -23.12
C ALA A 551 24.16 -9.75 -21.70
N VAL A 552 25.26 -10.49 -21.60
CA VAL A 552 25.86 -10.85 -20.32
C VAL A 552 26.67 -9.65 -19.80
N LEU A 553 26.40 -9.21 -18.57
CA LEU A 553 27.19 -8.16 -17.94
C LEU A 553 28.53 -8.69 -17.43
N ALA A 554 29.59 -7.93 -17.67
CA ALA A 554 30.88 -8.17 -17.03
C ALA A 554 30.76 -8.04 -15.50
N VAL A 555 31.56 -8.81 -14.76
CA VAL A 555 31.76 -8.55 -13.33
C VAL A 555 33.00 -7.71 -13.22
N THR A 556 32.84 -6.50 -12.69
CA THR A 556 34.00 -5.74 -12.23
C THR A 556 34.42 -6.35 -10.91
N SER A 557 35.64 -6.87 -10.83
CA SER A 557 36.29 -7.14 -9.55
C SER A 557 36.24 -5.86 -8.71
N PRO A 558 35.96 -5.92 -7.40
CA PRO A 558 35.95 -4.72 -6.58
C PRO A 558 37.29 -4.00 -6.75
N PRO A 559 37.32 -2.65 -6.82
CA PRO A 559 38.59 -1.96 -6.67
C PRO A 559 39.20 -2.41 -5.33
N PRO A 560 40.51 -2.67 -5.26
CA PRO A 560 41.15 -3.01 -4.00
C PRO A 560 40.76 -1.94 -2.99
N HIS A 561 40.22 -2.38 -1.84
CA HIS A 561 40.05 -1.51 -0.69
C HIS A 561 41.36 -0.72 -0.52
N PRO A 562 41.34 0.62 -0.46
CA PRO A 562 42.40 1.27 0.25
C PRO A 562 42.28 0.78 1.69
N LEU A 563 43.26 -0.03 2.08
CA LEU A 563 43.48 -0.45 3.45
C LEU A 563 43.50 0.78 4.38
N GLN A 564 42.92 0.57 5.56
CA GLN A 564 42.96 1.36 6.81
C GLN A 564 41.83 2.37 7.04
#